data_AF-A0A1I7SJT0-F1
#
_entry.id   AF-A0A1I7SJT0-F1
#
_cell.length_a   1.000
_cell.length_b   1.000
_cell.length_c   1.000
_cell.angle_alpha   90.00
_cell.angle_beta   90.00
_cell.angle_gamma   90.00
#
_symmetry.space_group_name_H-M   'P 1'
#
loop_
_entity.id
_entity.type
_entity.pdbx_description
1 polymer ?
#
loop_
_entity_poly.entity_id
_entity_poly.type
_entity_poly.pdbx_seq_one_letter_code
_entity_poly.pdbx_strand_id
1 'polypeptide(L)' 'MGKGNQMFRYVPATKQILHPTTGLCLDSDSTTDEVFGAVCDTDSKTQKWQFDNVNLKLLKERYANEKDL' A
#
# COMPACT_ATOMS: atom_id res chain seq x y z
N MET A 1 -3.95 -8.75 18.76
CA MET A 1 -4.78 -7.57 18.45
C MET A 1 -4.33 -7.04 17.09
N GLY A 2 -5.16 -7.22 16.06
CA GLY A 2 -4.83 -6.79 14.70
C GLY A 2 -4.57 -5.29 14.67
N LYS A 3 -3.52 -4.86 13.98
CA LYS A 3 -3.29 -3.43 13.75
C LYS A 3 -4.50 -2.95 12.93
N GLY A 4 -5.31 -2.05 13.48
CA GLY A 4 -6.63 -1.68 12.94
C GLY A 4 -6.57 -1.00 11.56
N ASN A 5 -7.63 -0.27 11.21
CA ASN A 5 -7.85 0.31 9.86
C ASN A 5 -6.91 1.47 9.47
N GLN A 6 -5.80 1.65 10.18
CA GLN A 6 -4.75 2.64 9.87
C GLN A 6 -3.42 1.97 9.48
N MET A 7 -3.40 0.64 9.33
CA MET A 7 -2.21 -0.09 8.89
C MET A 7 -2.14 -0.12 7.37
N PHE A 8 -1.03 0.38 6.81
CA PHE A 8 -0.76 0.33 5.38
C PHE A 8 0.64 -0.22 5.11
N ARG A 9 0.80 -0.85 3.95
CA ARG A 9 2.06 -1.40 3.46
C ARG A 9 2.36 -0.86 2.07
N TYR A 10 3.46 -0.16 1.92
CA TYR A 10 3.99 0.21 0.62
C TYR A 10 4.81 -0.96 0.05
N VAL A 11 4.53 -1.35 -1.20
CA VAL A 11 5.23 -2.43 -1.91
C VAL A 11 6.12 -1.80 -2.97
N PRO A 12 7.43 -1.58 -2.73
CA PRO A 12 8.28 -0.82 -3.64
C PRO A 12 8.40 -1.42 -5.05
N ALA A 13 8.27 -2.75 -5.17
CA ALA A 13 8.36 -3.46 -6.44
C ALA A 13 7.21 -3.11 -7.39
N THR A 14 5.99 -2.96 -6.87
CA THR A 14 4.79 -2.64 -7.67
C THR A 14 4.34 -1.18 -7.52
N LYS A 15 4.96 -0.44 -6.59
CA LYS A 15 4.56 0.91 -6.15
C LYS A 15 3.12 0.98 -5.61
N GLN A 16 2.58 -0.12 -5.09
CA GLN A 16 1.23 -0.14 -4.52
C GLN A 16 1.25 0.13 -3.01
N ILE A 17 0.15 0.71 -2.51
CA ILE A 17 -0.13 0.82 -1.07
C ILE A 17 -1.24 -0.17 -0.73
N LEU A 18 -0.87 -1.26 -0.06
CA LEU A 18 -1.77 -2.33 0.40
C LEU A 18 -2.34 -1.98 1.77
N HIS A 19 -3.65 -2.15 1.96
CA HIS A 19 -4.30 -2.16 3.27
C HIS A 19 -4.45 -3.62 3.74
N PRO A 20 -3.56 -4.14 4.62
CA PRO A 20 -3.45 -5.57 4.90
C PRO A 20 -4.72 -6.19 5.49
N THR A 21 -5.48 -5.43 6.29
CA THR A 21 -6.71 -5.91 6.93
C THR A 21 -7.79 -6.27 5.92
N THR A 22 -7.89 -5.54 4.80
CA THR A 22 -8.90 -5.78 3.75
C THR A 22 -8.35 -6.51 2.53
N GLY A 23 -7.03 -6.52 2.35
CA GLY A 23 -6.39 -7.01 1.11
C GLY A 23 -6.52 -6.08 -0.10
N LEU A 24 -7.18 -4.93 0.04
CA LEU A 24 -7.33 -3.92 -1.00
C LEU A 24 -6.09 -3.03 -1.14
N CYS A 25 -5.88 -2.51 -2.34
CA CYS A 25 -4.88 -1.49 -2.63
C CYS A 25 -5.51 -0.11 -2.73
N LEU A 26 -4.74 0.92 -2.42
CA LEU A 26 -5.13 2.31 -2.65
C LEU A 26 -5.16 2.60 -4.16
N ASP A 27 -6.28 3.12 -4.62
CA ASP A 27 -6.55 3.47 -6.02
C ASP A 27 -7.08 4.92 -6.09
N SER A 28 -7.03 5.51 -7.28
CA SER A 28 -7.47 6.88 -7.52
C SER A 28 -8.30 6.99 -8.79
N ASP A 29 -9.34 7.83 -8.78
CA ASP A 29 -10.09 8.20 -9.98
C ASP A 29 -10.00 9.71 -10.21
N SER A 30 -9.33 10.11 -11.29
CA SER A 30 -9.16 11.51 -11.67
C SER A 30 -10.42 12.16 -12.24
N THR A 31 -11.46 11.38 -12.52
CA THR A 31 -12.75 11.90 -12.99
C THR A 31 -13.65 12.32 -11.85
N THR A 32 -13.51 11.69 -10.69
CA THR A 32 -14.26 12.00 -9.45
C THR A 32 -13.42 12.70 -8.38
N ASP A 33 -12.11 12.83 -8.59
CA ASP A 33 -11.13 13.34 -7.63
C ASP A 33 -11.08 12.54 -6.32
N GLU A 34 -11.34 11.24 -6.39
CA GLU A 34 -11.41 10.35 -5.23
C GLU A 34 -10.20 9.43 -5.09
N VAL A 35 -9.93 9.06 -3.84
CA VAL A 35 -8.98 8.00 -3.46
C VAL A 35 -9.72 6.96 -2.64
N PHE A 36 -9.65 5.70 -3.06
CA PHE A 36 -10.45 4.61 -2.50
C PHE A 36 -9.67 3.29 -2.44
N GLY A 37 -10.24 2.29 -1.79
CA GLY A 37 -9.70 0.93 -1.78
C GLY A 37 -10.30 0.10 -2.91
N ALA A 38 -9.47 -0.55 -3.72
CA ALA A 38 -9.87 -1.43 -4.81
C ALA A 38 -9.12 -2.76 -4.79
N VAL A 39 -9.57 -3.73 -5.59
CA VAL A 39 -8.81 -4.97 -5.82
C VAL A 39 -7.44 -4.60 -6.40
N CYS A 40 -6.39 -5.16 -5.82
CA CYS A 40 -5.02 -4.88 -6.26
C CYS A 40 -4.80 -5.36 -7.71
N ASP A 41 -4.35 -4.44 -8.56
CA ASP A 41 -3.96 -4.68 -9.95
C ASP A 41 -2.58 -4.04 -10.20
N THR A 42 -1.57 -4.86 -10.49
CA THR A 42 -0.20 -4.40 -10.72
C THR A 42 0.00 -3.68 -12.05
N ASP A 43 -0.93 -3.86 -12.99
CA ASP A 43 -0.90 -3.23 -14.30
C ASP A 43 -1.63 -1.87 -14.30
N SER A 44 -2.55 -1.67 -13.34
CA SER A 44 -3.21 -0.38 -13.13
C SER A 44 -2.21 0.72 -12.79
N LYS A 45 -2.28 1.84 -13.54
CA LYS A 45 -1.47 3.04 -13.26
C LYS A 45 -2.00 3.85 -12.08
N THR A 46 -3.31 3.80 -11.83
CA THR A 46 -3.97 4.56 -10.75
C THR A 46 -3.72 3.96 -9.37
N GLN A 47 -3.20 2.73 -9.31
CA GLN A 47 -2.73 2.07 -8.09
C GLN A 47 -1.23 2.23 -7.82
N LYS A 48 -0.51 3.06 -8.61
CA LYS A 48 0.94 3.27 -8.47
C LYS A 48 1.24 4.62 -7.82
N TRP A 49 1.72 4.56 -6.59
CA TRP A 49 2.03 5.71 -5.76
C TRP A 49 3.54 5.90 -5.64
N GLN A 50 4.02 7.11 -5.92
CA GLN A 50 5.43 7.45 -5.79
C GLN A 50 5.64 8.39 -4.61
N PHE A 51 6.42 7.94 -3.64
CA PHE A 51 6.97 8.81 -2.60
C PHE A 51 8.29 9.41 -3.08
N ASP A 52 8.50 10.70 -2.83
CA ASP A 52 9.73 11.40 -3.24
C ASP A 52 10.98 10.84 -2.54
N ASN A 53 10.85 10.51 -1.26
CA ASN A 53 11.94 9.98 -0.45
C ASN A 53 11.49 8.70 0.26
N VAL A 54 12.22 7.61 0.05
CA VAL A 54 11.89 6.31 0.64
C VAL A 54 13.11 5.70 1.33
N ASN A 55 12.99 5.42 2.62
CA ASN A 55 13.98 4.62 3.34
C ASN A 55 13.70 3.12 3.15
N LEU A 56 14.30 2.53 2.11
CA LEU A 56 14.12 1.11 1.79
C LEU A 56 14.63 0.16 2.89
N LYS A 57 15.62 0.58 3.69
CA LYS A 57 16.12 -0.22 4.81
C LYS A 57 15.05 -0.35 5.89
N LEU A 58 14.46 0.77 6.29
CA LEU A 58 13.38 0.80 7.29
C LEU A 58 12.15 0.00 6.85
N LEU A 59 11.77 0.09 5.56
CA LEU A 59 10.67 -0.71 5.02
C LEU A 59 10.95 -2.22 5.15
N LYS A 60 12.16 -2.66 4.78
CA LYS A 60 12.57 -4.07 4.92
C LYS A 60 12.54 -4.53 6.37
N GLU A 61 13.10 -3.74 7.28
CA GLU A 61 13.10 -4.04 8.73
C GLU A 61 11.68 -4.16 9.27
N ARG A 62 10.79 -3.22 8.93
CA ARG A 62 9.39 -3.26 9.33
C ARG A 62 8.69 -4.52 8.86
N TYR A 63 8.87 -4.91 7.59
CA TYR A 63 8.20 -6.08 7.02
C TYR A 63 8.81 -7.41 7.45
N ALA A 64 10.07 -7.44 7.87
CA ALA A 64 10.68 -8.61 8.50
C ALA A 64 10.06 -8.88 9.88
N ASN A 65 9.82 -7.81 10.65
CA ASN A 65 9.27 -7.88 12.01
C ASN A 65 7.73 -8.04 12.04
N GLU A 66 7.06 -7.96 10.89
CA GLU A 66 5.60 -8.14 10.75
C GLU A 66 5.22 -9.57 10.32
N LYS A 67 6.18 -10.51 10.27
CA LYS A 67 5.92 -11.93 9.94
C LYS A 67 5.26 -12.75 11.06
N ASP A 68 5.13 -12.19 12.27
CA ASP A 68 4.67 -12.90 13.46
C ASP A 68 3.30 -12.40 14.01
N LEU A 69 2.47 -11.81 13.15
CA LEU A 69 1.08 -11.42 13.48
C LEU A 69 0.08 -11.97 12.47
#